data_AF-A0A0E0F8R9-F1
#
_entry.id   AF-A0A0E0F8R9-F1
#
_cell.length_a   1.000
_cell.length_b   1.000
_cell.length_c   1.000
_cell.angle_alpha   90.00
_cell.angle_beta   90.00
_cell.angle_gamma   90.00
#
_symmetry.space_group_name_H-M   'P 1'
#
loop_
_entity.id
_entity.type
_entity.pdbx_description
1 polymer ?
#
loop_
_entity_poly.entity_id
_entity_poly.type
_entity_poly.pdbx_seq_one_letter_code
_entity_poly.pdbx_strand_id
1 'polypeptide(L)'
;MKFAIRQLSDGDSVAIFGPPMSPEVIPKFMNIHGSRRIAEKKVDELEGRRFAHPARSSLDEALKMLEEQPASSSVGRAKFIVFVTDITRFSSDMPELAKYPVHAFGLGASHDAAALRLIAQRSQGTYSFLDDGNADKVAAALALCLGGLKSVAAIDARVVLKAASGSGVRIDRISSGGYASSIAQGDRASGEIAIGALYAGEVKSFVVHLDVPAAPETSPGERVCCDQQQLLVASLDGQLYTSGGVDVVNDAAGGGPIQDVLVVERPPAAVLPKVPSAIVVKHIFQFRVLEMVDAFINDEILLRRTPATTGRTKDVDDDLGTKLLARWERFVLEHQFWAGLDLGSLDGEITAVANSLRKQNIVGVSSSMAAYIFSWMSSYKMQRPTAMGSPAKVVGVFVTLEVHLTLQVAITAENGGGGECHDECEYSCLEQLPPAPPLLVASGRDDDSYRFNAAYEGVISMDDINQFMIKIYQGMVKANNLKQCHLMNQQPRAVA
;
A
#
# COMPACT_ATOMS: atom_id res chain seq x y z
N MET A 1 -10.43 13.46 -11.74
CA MET A 1 -9.18 13.80 -12.45
C MET A 1 -8.61 15.16 -12.07
N LYS A 2 -9.36 16.26 -12.07
CA LYS A 2 -8.86 17.57 -11.59
C LYS A 2 -8.20 17.53 -10.21
N PHE A 3 -8.82 16.84 -9.25
CA PHE A 3 -8.22 16.59 -7.94
C PHE A 3 -6.81 15.97 -8.05
N ALA A 4 -6.65 14.95 -8.89
CA ALA A 4 -5.36 14.27 -9.10
C ALA A 4 -4.30 15.21 -9.68
N ILE A 5 -4.66 16.07 -10.64
CA ILE A 5 -3.76 17.08 -11.21
C ILE A 5 -3.27 18.05 -10.12
N ARG A 6 -4.17 18.47 -9.21
CA ARG A 6 -3.82 19.37 -8.10
C ARG A 6 -2.89 18.74 -7.08
N GLN A 7 -2.88 17.42 -7.00
CA GLN A 7 -2.00 16.67 -6.12
C GLN A 7 -0.56 16.55 -6.65
N LEU A 8 -0.33 16.81 -7.94
CA LEU A 8 1.01 16.72 -8.54
C LEU A 8 1.87 17.93 -8.14
N SER A 9 3.18 17.69 -8.01
CA SER A 9 4.20 18.71 -7.83
C SER A 9 4.56 19.36 -9.16
N ASP A 10 5.18 20.54 -9.14
CA ASP A 10 5.52 21.25 -10.38
C ASP A 10 6.58 20.51 -11.22
N GLY A 11 7.41 19.68 -10.58
CA GLY A 11 8.35 18.80 -11.27
C GLY A 11 7.67 17.65 -12.03
N ASP A 12 6.42 17.32 -11.73
CA ASP A 12 5.73 16.14 -12.27
C ASP A 12 5.22 16.38 -13.69
N SER A 13 5.00 15.26 -14.39
CA SER A 13 4.42 15.25 -15.73
C SER A 13 3.24 14.29 -15.79
N VAL A 14 2.17 14.68 -16.50
CA VAL A 14 0.95 13.87 -16.62
C VAL A 14 0.53 13.74 -18.08
N ALA A 15 0.02 12.56 -18.43
CA ALA A 15 -0.76 12.32 -19.64
C ALA A 15 -2.14 11.80 -19.23
N ILE A 16 -3.19 12.20 -19.94
CA ILE A 16 -4.57 11.85 -19.63
C ILE A 16 -5.24 11.41 -20.92
N PHE A 17 -5.71 10.16 -20.91
CA PHE A 17 -6.47 9.56 -21.98
C PHE A 17 -7.91 9.38 -21.54
N GLY A 18 -8.84 9.72 -22.44
CA GLY A 18 -10.19 9.23 -22.35
C GLY A 18 -10.31 7.86 -23.05
N PRO A 19 -11.52 7.28 -23.06
CA PRO A 19 -11.78 6.05 -23.81
C PRO A 19 -11.50 6.22 -25.32
N PRO A 20 -11.32 5.12 -26.08
CA PRO A 20 -11.03 5.16 -27.51
C PRO A 20 -12.03 6.03 -28.27
N MET A 21 -11.54 6.91 -29.15
CA MET A 21 -12.32 7.93 -29.89
C MET A 21 -12.90 9.10 -29.08
N SER A 22 -12.50 9.28 -27.82
CA SER A 22 -12.56 10.60 -27.18
C SER A 22 -11.49 11.51 -27.81
N PRO A 23 -11.71 12.85 -27.90
CA PRO A 23 -10.63 13.76 -28.27
C PRO A 23 -9.47 13.54 -27.29
N GLU A 24 -8.26 13.36 -27.82
CA GLU A 24 -7.04 13.27 -27.03
C GLU A 24 -6.93 14.46 -26.08
N VAL A 25 -7.14 14.22 -24.77
CA VAL A 25 -7.21 15.29 -23.79
C VAL A 25 -5.82 15.82 -23.48
N ILE A 26 -4.89 14.94 -23.07
CA ILE A 26 -3.47 15.25 -22.92
C ILE A 26 -2.67 14.11 -23.56
N PRO A 27 -2.44 14.13 -24.88
CA PRO A 27 -1.83 13.01 -25.62
C PRO A 27 -0.32 12.90 -25.50
N LYS A 28 0.31 13.82 -24.77
CA LYS A 28 1.74 13.81 -24.49
C LYS A 28 1.95 14.26 -23.06
N PHE A 29 2.97 13.71 -22.41
CA PHE A 29 3.33 14.11 -21.05
C PHE A 29 3.48 15.63 -20.97
N MET A 30 2.58 16.25 -20.22
CA MET A 30 2.57 17.67 -19.92
C MET A 30 3.22 17.87 -18.57
N ASN A 31 4.27 18.68 -18.51
CA ASN A 31 4.86 19.10 -17.25
C ASN A 31 3.89 20.04 -16.51
N ILE A 32 3.73 19.85 -15.19
CA ILE A 32 2.74 20.56 -14.39
C ILE A 32 3.14 22.01 -14.10
N HIS A 33 4.45 22.33 -14.04
CA HIS A 33 4.95 23.68 -13.83
C HIS A 33 4.35 24.66 -14.86
N GLY A 34 3.58 25.63 -14.38
CA GLY A 34 2.90 26.63 -15.21
C GLY A 34 1.73 26.12 -16.06
N SER A 35 1.54 24.80 -16.21
CA SER A 35 0.51 24.20 -17.08
C SER A 35 -0.66 23.56 -16.33
N ARG A 36 -0.64 23.56 -14.98
CA ARG A 36 -1.68 22.95 -14.12
C ARG A 36 -3.11 23.36 -14.51
N ARG A 37 -3.37 24.67 -14.67
CA ARG A 37 -4.69 25.19 -15.07
C ARG A 37 -5.10 24.72 -16.48
N ILE A 38 -4.14 24.58 -17.39
CA ILE A 38 -4.38 24.08 -18.75
C ILE A 38 -4.77 22.60 -18.70
N ALA A 39 -4.07 21.80 -17.91
CA ALA A 39 -4.41 20.39 -17.70
C ALA A 39 -5.81 20.23 -17.08
N GLU A 40 -6.17 21.05 -16.08
CA GLU A 40 -7.52 21.04 -15.49
C GLU A 40 -8.61 21.42 -16.50
N LYS A 41 -8.38 22.43 -17.34
CA LYS A 41 -9.32 22.83 -18.38
C LYS A 41 -9.53 21.73 -19.41
N LYS A 42 -8.46 21.05 -19.81
CA LYS A 42 -8.55 19.89 -20.71
C LYS A 42 -9.38 18.75 -20.13
N VAL A 43 -9.32 18.52 -18.82
CA VAL A 43 -10.21 17.53 -18.16
C VAL A 43 -11.70 17.89 -18.32
N ASP A 44 -12.09 19.16 -18.44
CA ASP A 44 -13.48 19.55 -18.71
C ASP A 44 -13.94 19.20 -20.13
N GLU A 45 -13.01 18.96 -21.05
CA GLU A 45 -13.29 18.57 -22.44
C GLU A 45 -13.59 17.05 -22.54
N LEU A 46 -13.49 16.29 -21.44
CA LEU A 46 -13.84 14.87 -21.39
C LEU A 46 -15.36 14.67 -21.51
N GLU A 47 -15.80 14.12 -22.64
CA GLU A 47 -17.17 13.67 -22.84
C GLU A 47 -17.32 12.17 -22.52
N GLY A 48 -18.20 11.84 -21.59
CA GLY A 48 -18.61 10.46 -21.34
C GLY A 48 -19.52 9.96 -22.46
N ARG A 49 -18.98 9.17 -23.40
CA ARG A 49 -19.76 8.49 -24.43
C ARG A 49 -19.85 6.99 -24.10
N ARG A 50 -21.05 6.41 -24.22
CA ARG A 50 -21.24 4.96 -24.05
C ARG A 50 -20.62 4.23 -25.23
N PHE A 51 -19.70 3.31 -24.98
CA PHE A 51 -19.07 2.51 -26.02
C PHE A 51 -19.07 1.02 -25.71
N ALA A 52 -19.12 0.23 -26.78
CA ALA A 52 -19.17 -1.23 -26.77
C ALA A 52 -17.81 -1.91 -27.05
N HIS A 53 -16.71 -1.14 -27.14
CA HIS A 53 -15.37 -1.64 -27.49
C HIS A 53 -14.44 -1.71 -26.26
N PRO A 54 -13.56 -2.74 -26.20
CA PRO A 54 -12.79 -3.06 -25.00
C PRO A 54 -11.72 -2.03 -24.65
N ALA A 55 -11.56 -1.76 -23.34
CA ALA A 55 -10.67 -0.76 -22.74
C ALA A 55 -9.17 -0.87 -23.12
N ARG A 56 -8.78 -2.01 -23.68
CA ARG A 56 -7.40 -2.42 -23.92
C ARG A 56 -6.57 -1.40 -24.74
N SER A 57 -7.21 -0.74 -25.70
CA SER A 57 -6.55 0.28 -26.53
C SER A 57 -5.96 1.43 -25.70
N SER A 58 -6.59 1.79 -24.57
CA SER A 58 -6.10 2.91 -23.73
C SER A 58 -4.90 2.53 -22.85
N LEU A 59 -4.85 1.27 -22.39
CA LEU A 59 -3.74 0.79 -21.56
C LEU A 59 -2.49 0.53 -22.42
N ASP A 60 -2.67 -0.06 -23.61
CA ASP A 60 -1.59 -0.27 -24.58
C ASP A 60 -0.95 1.06 -25.01
N GLU A 61 -1.78 2.10 -25.20
CA GLU A 61 -1.31 3.44 -25.55
C GLU A 61 -0.55 4.12 -24.40
N ALA A 62 -1.06 4.01 -23.17
CA ALA A 62 -0.38 4.52 -21.98
C ALA A 62 1.00 3.85 -21.77
N LEU A 63 1.09 2.54 -21.98
CA LEU A 63 2.36 1.80 -21.93
C LEU A 63 3.32 2.31 -22.99
N LYS A 64 2.88 2.35 -24.25
CA LYS A 64 3.68 2.85 -25.36
C LYS A 64 4.26 4.24 -25.08
N MET A 65 3.47 5.16 -24.54
CA MET A 65 3.93 6.50 -24.22
C MET A 65 4.97 6.55 -23.10
N LEU A 66 4.88 5.68 -22.10
CA LEU A 66 5.89 5.56 -21.04
C LEU A 66 7.21 4.99 -21.57
N GLU A 67 7.16 4.16 -22.61
CA GLU A 67 8.32 3.57 -23.30
C GLU A 67 8.99 4.52 -24.28
N GLU A 68 8.22 5.35 -24.98
CA GLU A 68 8.73 6.36 -25.92
C GLU A 68 9.34 7.59 -25.22
N GLN A 69 9.30 7.67 -23.89
CA GLN A 69 9.93 8.77 -23.15
C GLN A 69 11.45 8.76 -23.33
N PRO A 70 12.10 9.93 -23.53
CA PRO A 70 13.55 10.04 -23.57
C PRO A 70 14.17 9.51 -22.27
N ALA A 71 15.32 8.83 -22.38
CA ALA A 71 16.05 8.33 -21.21
C ALA A 71 16.35 9.45 -20.18
N SER A 72 16.68 10.65 -20.64
CA SER A 72 16.89 11.85 -19.80
C SER A 72 15.67 12.28 -19.00
N SER A 73 14.45 11.98 -19.46
CA SER A 73 13.19 12.26 -18.76
C SER A 73 12.78 11.14 -17.79
N SER A 74 13.57 10.07 -17.72
CA SER A 74 13.27 8.85 -16.96
C SER A 74 14.14 8.63 -15.72
N VAL A 75 15.29 9.31 -15.65
CA VAL A 75 16.22 9.17 -14.52
C VAL A 75 15.62 9.81 -13.27
N GLY A 76 15.60 9.07 -12.16
CA GLY A 76 15.14 9.59 -10.87
C GLY A 76 13.63 9.80 -10.76
N ARG A 77 12.80 9.26 -11.67
CA ARG A 77 11.34 9.48 -11.67
C ARG A 77 10.54 8.19 -11.53
N ALA A 78 9.61 8.16 -10.58
CA ALA A 78 8.61 7.10 -10.50
C ALA A 78 7.65 7.19 -11.69
N LYS A 79 7.34 6.04 -12.30
CA LYS A 79 6.42 5.89 -13.44
C LYS A 79 5.33 4.91 -13.06
N PHE A 80 4.08 5.29 -13.26
CA PHE A 80 2.91 4.48 -12.92
C PHE A 80 1.72 4.87 -13.79
N ILE A 81 0.72 4.01 -13.83
CA ILE A 81 -0.56 4.24 -14.51
C ILE A 81 -1.67 4.19 -13.46
N VAL A 82 -2.51 5.22 -13.43
CA VAL A 82 -3.79 5.17 -12.70
C VAL A 82 -4.89 4.89 -13.70
N PHE A 83 -5.53 3.73 -13.57
CA PHE A 83 -6.53 3.26 -14.52
C PHE A 83 -7.90 3.20 -13.87
N VAL A 84 -8.83 4.06 -14.28
CA VAL A 84 -10.17 4.18 -13.70
C VAL A 84 -11.22 3.75 -14.72
N THR A 85 -12.10 2.81 -14.37
CA THR A 85 -13.07 2.27 -15.32
C THR A 85 -14.29 1.64 -14.65
N ASP A 86 -15.44 1.76 -15.31
CA ASP A 86 -16.70 1.07 -15.03
C ASP A 86 -16.93 -0.14 -15.96
N ILE A 87 -15.97 -0.44 -16.85
CA ILE A 87 -16.13 -1.39 -17.95
C ILE A 87 -16.30 -2.82 -17.43
N THR A 88 -17.23 -3.54 -18.06
CA THR A 88 -17.72 -4.84 -17.60
C THR A 88 -17.05 -6.03 -18.31
N ARG A 89 -16.19 -5.81 -19.32
CA ARG A 89 -15.48 -6.88 -20.05
C ARG A 89 -14.11 -6.43 -20.55
N PHE A 90 -13.06 -7.13 -20.11
CA PHE A 90 -11.73 -7.03 -20.71
C PHE A 90 -11.45 -8.21 -21.65
N SER A 91 -10.64 -7.96 -22.68
CA SER A 91 -10.11 -9.01 -23.56
C SER A 91 -9.03 -9.81 -22.82
N SER A 92 -8.92 -11.10 -23.12
CA SER A 92 -8.06 -12.06 -22.42
C SER A 92 -6.57 -11.96 -22.74
N ASP A 93 -6.21 -11.47 -23.94
CA ASP A 93 -4.79 -11.18 -24.16
C ASP A 93 -4.44 -9.94 -23.32
N MET A 94 -3.33 -9.96 -22.61
CA MET A 94 -2.90 -8.84 -21.78
C MET A 94 -1.47 -8.49 -22.22
N PRO A 95 -1.14 -7.22 -22.46
CA PRO A 95 0.23 -6.83 -22.77
C PRO A 95 1.17 -7.20 -21.61
N GLU A 96 2.47 -7.15 -21.87
CA GLU A 96 3.50 -7.37 -20.85
C GLU A 96 3.50 -6.20 -19.85
N LEU A 97 2.55 -6.23 -18.92
CA LEU A 97 2.29 -5.17 -17.94
C LEU A 97 3.36 -5.06 -16.86
N ALA A 98 4.37 -5.93 -16.87
CA ALA A 98 5.35 -6.08 -15.79
C ALA A 98 6.27 -4.88 -15.61
N LYS A 99 6.25 -3.90 -16.54
CA LYS A 99 7.22 -2.80 -16.56
C LYS A 99 6.85 -1.61 -15.69
N TYR A 100 5.56 -1.32 -15.53
CA TYR A 100 5.09 -0.15 -14.78
C TYR A 100 3.85 -0.50 -13.93
N PRO A 101 3.82 -0.10 -12.64
CA PRO A 101 2.66 -0.32 -11.77
C PRO A 101 1.37 0.28 -12.34
N VAL A 102 0.32 -0.54 -12.43
CA VAL A 102 -1.04 -0.11 -12.80
C VAL A 102 -1.93 -0.15 -11.57
N HIS A 103 -2.25 1.03 -11.03
CA HIS A 103 -3.22 1.20 -9.96
C HIS A 103 -4.63 1.27 -10.56
N ALA A 104 -5.35 0.16 -10.52
CA ALA A 104 -6.66 -0.01 -11.12
C ALA A 104 -7.79 0.34 -10.15
N PHE A 105 -8.77 1.12 -10.62
CA PHE A 105 -9.97 1.54 -9.89
C PHE A 105 -11.21 1.10 -10.65
N GLY A 106 -11.93 0.11 -10.10
CA GLY A 106 -13.22 -0.32 -10.60
C GLY A 106 -14.36 0.54 -10.05
N LEU A 107 -15.22 1.05 -10.92
CA LEU A 107 -16.37 1.86 -10.53
C LEU A 107 -17.67 1.08 -10.65
N GLY A 108 -18.48 1.14 -9.60
CA GLY A 108 -19.81 0.55 -9.54
C GLY A 108 -19.81 -0.97 -9.40
N ALA A 109 -20.99 -1.56 -9.20
CA ALA A 109 -21.12 -3.00 -8.97
C ALA A 109 -21.16 -3.83 -10.27
N SER A 110 -20.83 -3.29 -11.43
CA SER A 110 -20.85 -4.03 -12.71
C SER A 110 -19.50 -4.21 -13.39
N HIS A 111 -18.46 -3.49 -12.94
CA HIS A 111 -17.13 -3.55 -13.56
C HIS A 111 -16.50 -4.95 -13.47
N ASP A 112 -15.58 -5.25 -14.38
CA ASP A 112 -14.83 -6.52 -14.42
C ASP A 112 -13.72 -6.58 -13.37
N ALA A 113 -14.09 -6.87 -12.11
CA ALA A 113 -13.15 -6.89 -10.99
C ALA A 113 -12.02 -7.91 -11.18
N ALA A 114 -12.30 -9.04 -11.84
CA ALA A 114 -11.32 -10.09 -12.04
C ALA A 114 -10.22 -9.66 -13.02
N ALA A 115 -10.60 -8.96 -14.09
CA ALA A 115 -9.65 -8.40 -15.04
C ALA A 115 -8.81 -7.28 -14.41
N LEU A 116 -9.44 -6.35 -13.68
CA LEU A 116 -8.71 -5.26 -13.00
C LEU A 116 -7.76 -5.77 -11.92
N ARG A 117 -8.15 -6.80 -11.17
CA ARG A 117 -7.25 -7.51 -10.25
C ARG A 117 -6.04 -8.08 -10.99
N LEU A 118 -6.26 -8.74 -12.12
CA LEU A 118 -5.18 -9.35 -12.91
C LEU A 118 -4.22 -8.29 -13.46
N ILE A 119 -4.75 -7.16 -13.94
CA ILE A 119 -3.96 -6.00 -14.39
C ILE A 119 -3.06 -5.50 -13.25
N ALA A 120 -3.64 -5.23 -12.08
CA ALA A 120 -2.90 -4.75 -10.92
C ALA A 120 -1.84 -5.77 -10.47
N GLN A 121 -2.21 -7.05 -10.39
CA GLN A 121 -1.29 -8.11 -9.96
C GLN A 121 -0.10 -8.28 -10.92
N ARG A 122 -0.32 -8.29 -12.23
CA ARG A 122 0.75 -8.48 -13.23
C ARG A 122 1.67 -7.27 -13.36
N SER A 123 1.17 -6.09 -13.03
CA SER A 123 1.95 -4.85 -13.08
C SER A 123 2.63 -4.49 -11.76
N GLN A 124 2.40 -5.27 -10.68
CA GLN A 124 2.78 -4.87 -9.32
C GLN A 124 2.14 -3.54 -8.88
N GLY A 125 0.94 -3.25 -9.39
CA GLY A 125 0.08 -2.17 -8.95
C GLY A 125 -0.95 -2.63 -7.91
N THR A 126 -1.95 -1.80 -7.66
CA THR A 126 -3.01 -2.08 -6.67
C THR A 126 -4.39 -2.04 -7.30
N TYR A 127 -5.30 -2.87 -6.81
CA TYR A 127 -6.70 -2.85 -7.22
C TYR A 127 -7.60 -2.29 -6.10
N SER A 128 -8.31 -1.21 -6.43
CA SER A 128 -9.33 -0.56 -5.60
C SER A 128 -10.67 -0.62 -6.31
N PHE A 129 -11.77 -0.57 -5.55
CA PHE A 129 -13.09 -0.42 -6.14
C PHE A 129 -13.99 0.51 -5.32
N LEU A 130 -14.94 1.13 -6.02
CA LEU A 130 -16.02 1.92 -5.44
C LEU A 130 -17.36 1.27 -5.78
N ASP A 131 -18.23 1.14 -4.79
CA ASP A 131 -19.61 0.71 -5.03
C ASP A 131 -20.45 1.85 -5.64
N ASP A 132 -21.64 1.51 -6.15
CA ASP A 132 -22.52 2.49 -6.80
C ASP A 132 -22.92 3.64 -5.85
N GLY A 133 -22.96 3.39 -4.54
CA GLY A 133 -23.29 4.39 -3.52
C GLY A 133 -22.13 5.31 -3.13
N ASN A 134 -20.93 5.09 -3.67
CA ASN A 134 -19.75 5.92 -3.45
C ASN A 134 -19.06 6.33 -4.77
N ALA A 135 -19.74 6.19 -5.90
CA ALA A 135 -19.20 6.57 -7.21
C ALA A 135 -18.91 8.08 -7.33
N ASP A 136 -19.56 8.91 -6.53
CA ASP A 136 -19.29 10.34 -6.37
C ASP A 136 -17.97 10.64 -5.66
N LYS A 137 -17.44 9.68 -4.89
CA LYS A 137 -16.23 9.82 -4.05
C LYS A 137 -14.95 9.32 -4.73
N VAL A 138 -14.91 9.38 -6.05
CA VAL A 138 -13.73 8.96 -6.85
C VAL A 138 -12.49 9.75 -6.47
N ALA A 139 -12.62 11.04 -6.15
CA ALA A 139 -11.46 11.85 -5.73
C ALA A 139 -10.88 11.35 -4.40
N ALA A 140 -11.73 11.05 -3.43
CA ALA A 140 -11.30 10.44 -2.17
C ALA A 140 -10.69 9.04 -2.34
N ALA A 141 -11.19 8.21 -3.26
CA ALA A 141 -10.53 6.93 -3.56
C ALA A 141 -9.15 7.11 -4.21
N LEU A 142 -9.04 8.04 -5.15
CA LEU A 142 -7.77 8.37 -5.80
C LEU A 142 -6.74 8.91 -4.79
N ALA A 143 -7.19 9.64 -3.77
CA ALA A 143 -6.33 10.15 -2.71
C ALA A 143 -5.54 9.04 -1.98
N LEU A 144 -6.11 7.83 -1.85
CA LEU A 144 -5.44 6.68 -1.23
C LEU A 144 -4.18 6.27 -1.99
N CYS A 145 -4.23 6.32 -3.33
CA CYS A 145 -3.09 6.01 -4.18
C CYS A 145 -2.17 7.24 -4.34
N LEU A 146 -2.75 8.41 -4.57
CA LEU A 146 -1.99 9.64 -4.81
C LEU A 146 -1.18 10.10 -3.60
N GLY A 147 -1.68 9.93 -2.37
CA GLY A 147 -0.91 10.31 -1.18
C GLY A 147 0.41 9.55 -1.06
N GLY A 148 0.42 8.26 -1.43
CA GLY A 148 1.66 7.49 -1.55
C GLY A 148 2.55 7.99 -2.69
N LEU A 149 1.97 8.20 -3.87
CA LEU A 149 2.70 8.64 -5.06
C LEU A 149 3.32 10.04 -4.94
N LYS A 150 2.72 10.92 -4.14
CA LYS A 150 3.27 12.25 -3.81
C LYS A 150 4.48 12.19 -2.87
N SER A 151 4.65 11.07 -2.18
CA SER A 151 5.60 10.90 -1.10
C SER A 151 6.62 9.82 -1.41
N VAL A 152 6.92 9.59 -2.70
CA VAL A 152 7.98 8.66 -3.10
C VAL A 152 9.29 9.11 -2.46
N ALA A 153 9.88 8.20 -1.68
CA ALA A 153 11.14 8.39 -0.96
C ALA A 153 12.29 7.63 -1.64
N ALA A 154 11.99 6.52 -2.31
CA ALA A 154 12.93 5.78 -3.12
C ALA A 154 12.26 5.18 -4.36
N ILE A 155 13.02 5.03 -5.43
CA ILE A 155 12.63 4.30 -6.63
C ILE A 155 13.61 3.15 -6.89
N ASP A 156 13.15 2.15 -7.64
CA ASP A 156 13.90 0.92 -7.91
C ASP A 156 14.42 0.26 -6.62
N ALA A 157 13.64 0.39 -5.54
CA ALA A 157 13.97 -0.18 -4.25
C ALA A 157 13.92 -1.71 -4.34
N ARG A 158 14.99 -2.35 -3.88
CA ARG A 158 15.15 -3.81 -3.83
C ARG A 158 15.79 -4.22 -2.51
N VAL A 159 15.32 -5.31 -1.93
CA VAL A 159 16.00 -5.96 -0.81
C VAL A 159 16.89 -7.05 -1.37
N VAL A 160 18.19 -6.88 -1.25
CA VAL A 160 19.20 -7.86 -1.66
C VAL A 160 19.57 -8.71 -0.45
N LEU A 161 19.44 -10.02 -0.59
CA LEU A 161 19.71 -11.00 0.44
C LEU A 161 20.96 -11.79 0.06
N LYS A 162 21.92 -11.89 0.97
CA LYS A 162 23.14 -12.67 0.79
C LYS A 162 23.44 -13.48 2.05
N ALA A 163 23.44 -14.79 1.93
CA ALA A 163 23.96 -15.69 2.94
C ALA A 163 25.46 -15.45 3.12
N ALA A 164 25.96 -15.59 4.34
CA ALA A 164 27.38 -15.40 4.62
C ALA A 164 28.22 -16.42 3.82
N SER A 165 29.27 -15.95 3.16
CA SER A 165 30.14 -16.80 2.33
C SER A 165 30.78 -17.92 3.16
N GLY A 166 30.74 -19.15 2.66
CA GLY A 166 31.31 -20.30 3.36
C GLY A 166 30.50 -20.80 4.57
N SER A 167 29.39 -20.16 4.93
CA SER A 167 28.54 -20.57 6.07
C SER A 167 27.70 -21.82 5.80
N GLY A 168 27.49 -22.18 4.53
CA GLY A 168 26.57 -23.24 4.11
C GLY A 168 25.08 -22.91 4.30
N VAL A 169 24.74 -21.68 4.74
CA VAL A 169 23.36 -21.21 4.86
C VAL A 169 22.73 -21.05 3.48
N ARG A 170 21.47 -21.49 3.35
CA ARG A 170 20.70 -21.39 2.10
C ARG A 170 19.38 -20.67 2.32
N ILE A 171 18.96 -19.90 1.32
CA ILE A 171 17.62 -19.31 1.28
C ILE A 171 16.66 -20.37 0.71
N ASP A 172 15.75 -20.87 1.54
CA ASP A 172 14.78 -21.89 1.15
C ASP A 172 13.54 -21.28 0.49
N ARG A 173 13.01 -20.21 1.10
CA ARG A 173 11.79 -19.57 0.62
C ARG A 173 11.76 -18.10 0.99
N ILE A 174 11.19 -17.28 0.11
CA ILE A 174 10.86 -15.89 0.38
C ILE A 174 9.34 -15.74 0.28
N SER A 175 8.71 -15.26 1.35
CA SER A 175 7.31 -14.86 1.36
C SER A 175 7.26 -13.34 1.17
N SER A 176 7.06 -12.94 -0.08
CA SER A 176 7.11 -11.54 -0.55
C SER A 176 5.73 -10.93 -0.85
N GLY A 177 4.65 -11.71 -0.74
CA GLY A 177 3.30 -11.25 -1.04
C GLY A 177 3.08 -11.07 -2.53
N GLY A 178 2.75 -9.85 -2.96
CA GLY A 178 2.59 -9.48 -4.36
C GLY A 178 3.88 -9.04 -5.06
N TYR A 179 4.97 -8.90 -4.30
CA TYR A 179 6.25 -8.43 -4.83
C TYR A 179 7.03 -9.56 -5.50
N ALA A 180 7.69 -9.24 -6.63
CA ALA A 180 8.55 -10.23 -7.29
C ALA A 180 9.76 -10.52 -6.40
N SER A 181 10.08 -11.79 -6.24
CA SER A 181 11.25 -12.23 -5.52
C SER A 181 11.94 -13.38 -6.24
N SER A 182 13.25 -13.46 -6.11
CA SER A 182 14.07 -14.51 -6.72
C SER A 182 15.06 -15.08 -5.70
N ILE A 183 15.44 -16.33 -5.91
CA ILE A 183 16.51 -17.03 -5.19
C ILE A 183 17.45 -17.60 -6.24
N ALA A 184 18.76 -17.45 -6.06
CA ALA A 184 19.75 -18.00 -6.97
C ALA A 184 19.59 -19.52 -7.12
N GLN A 185 19.55 -20.04 -8.35
CA GLN A 185 19.25 -21.44 -8.64
C GLN A 185 20.37 -22.44 -8.23
N GLY A 186 21.58 -21.95 -7.94
CA GLY A 186 22.74 -22.76 -7.59
C GLY A 186 22.84 -23.06 -6.10
N ASP A 187 23.76 -22.38 -5.43
CA ASP A 187 23.99 -22.50 -3.98
C ASP A 187 22.83 -21.98 -3.12
N ARG A 188 21.89 -21.24 -3.74
CA ARG A 188 20.78 -20.54 -3.06
C ARG A 188 21.28 -19.61 -1.94
N ALA A 189 22.51 -19.10 -2.09
CA ALA A 189 23.15 -18.21 -1.14
C ALA A 189 22.76 -16.75 -1.35
N SER A 190 21.98 -16.43 -2.39
CA SER A 190 21.48 -15.07 -2.62
C SER A 190 20.04 -15.07 -3.10
N GLY A 191 19.38 -13.95 -2.84
CA GLY A 191 18.02 -13.69 -3.28
C GLY A 191 17.74 -12.20 -3.34
N GLU A 192 16.60 -11.85 -3.94
CA GLU A 192 16.20 -10.46 -4.13
C GLU A 192 14.68 -10.34 -3.99
N ILE A 193 14.23 -9.19 -3.50
CA ILE A 193 12.83 -8.78 -3.49
C ILE A 193 12.73 -7.41 -4.15
N ALA A 194 12.04 -7.33 -5.29
CA ALA A 194 11.82 -6.09 -6.02
C ALA A 194 10.58 -5.36 -5.46
N ILE A 195 10.80 -4.19 -4.86
CA ILE A 195 9.75 -3.35 -4.26
C ILE A 195 9.30 -2.26 -5.24
N GLY A 196 10.25 -1.67 -5.99
CA GLY A 196 9.99 -0.56 -6.90
C GLY A 196 9.95 0.79 -6.17
N ALA A 197 8.84 1.53 -6.27
CA ALA A 197 8.69 2.78 -5.53
C ALA A 197 8.35 2.50 -4.06
N LEU A 198 9.04 3.17 -3.13
CA LEU A 198 8.75 3.15 -1.69
C LEU A 198 8.31 4.55 -1.25
N TYR A 199 7.19 4.65 -0.54
CA TYR A 199 6.65 5.95 -0.10
C TYR A 199 7.05 6.27 1.35
N ALA A 200 7.06 7.55 1.69
CA ALA A 200 7.40 8.00 3.04
C ALA A 200 6.40 7.45 4.07
N GLY A 201 6.93 6.85 5.13
CA GLY A 201 6.14 6.20 6.17
C GLY A 201 5.55 4.84 5.79
N GLU A 202 5.78 4.32 4.57
CA GLU A 202 5.44 2.93 4.25
C GLU A 202 6.38 1.95 4.96
N VAL A 203 5.82 0.84 5.44
CA VAL A 203 6.58 -0.32 5.94
C VAL A 203 6.26 -1.51 5.04
N LYS A 204 7.31 -2.18 4.54
CA LYS A 204 7.19 -3.43 3.79
C LYS A 204 7.81 -4.56 4.60
N SER A 205 6.98 -5.53 4.98
CA SER A 205 7.38 -6.70 5.74
C SER A 205 7.47 -7.93 4.84
N PHE A 206 8.54 -8.69 4.99
CA PHE A 206 8.78 -9.93 4.25
C PHE A 206 9.24 -11.02 5.22
N VAL A 207 9.02 -12.29 4.86
CA VAL A 207 9.55 -13.43 5.63
C VAL A 207 10.51 -14.22 4.77
N VAL A 208 11.74 -14.40 5.25
CA VAL A 208 12.78 -15.20 4.61
C VAL A 208 12.98 -16.46 5.43
N HIS A 209 12.83 -17.62 4.81
CA HIS A 209 13.08 -18.92 5.40
C HIS A 209 14.49 -19.36 5.05
N LEU A 210 15.31 -19.59 6.07
CA LEU A 210 16.69 -20.01 5.92
C LEU A 210 16.84 -21.47 6.36
N ASP A 211 17.61 -22.23 5.59
CA ASP A 211 18.17 -23.50 5.99
C ASP A 211 19.58 -23.24 6.55
N VAL A 212 19.78 -23.53 7.83
CA VAL A 212 20.97 -23.14 8.59
C VAL A 212 21.66 -24.41 9.08
N PRO A 213 22.90 -24.72 8.61
CA PRO A 213 23.62 -25.91 9.05
C PRO A 213 23.97 -25.85 10.54
N ALA A 214 24.38 -26.97 11.13
CA ALA A 214 24.90 -26.97 12.51
C ALA A 214 26.12 -26.05 12.62
N ALA A 215 26.28 -25.39 13.77
CA ALA A 215 27.50 -24.65 14.04
C ALA A 215 28.69 -25.63 14.05
N PRO A 216 29.84 -25.29 13.44
CA PRO A 216 31.04 -26.12 13.55
C PRO A 216 31.43 -26.27 15.03
N GLU A 217 31.82 -27.47 15.44
CA GLU A 217 32.31 -27.72 16.80
C GLU A 217 33.59 -26.91 17.02
N THR A 218 33.55 -26.01 18.01
CA THR A 218 34.70 -25.18 18.35
C THR A 218 35.61 -25.97 19.28
N SER A 219 36.83 -26.26 18.84
CA SER A 219 37.85 -26.82 19.71
C SER A 219 38.22 -25.77 20.79
N PRO A 220 38.35 -26.15 22.08
CA PRO A 220 38.61 -25.20 23.15
C PRO A 220 40.00 -24.58 22.95
N GLY A 221 40.06 -23.34 22.44
CA GLY A 221 41.29 -22.60 22.19
C GLY A 221 41.35 -21.89 20.84
N GLU A 222 40.45 -22.19 19.91
CA GLU A 222 40.40 -21.57 18.58
C GLU A 222 39.46 -20.36 18.59
N ARG A 223 39.95 -19.18 18.18
CA ARG A 223 39.13 -17.98 18.09
C ARG A 223 38.10 -18.19 16.98
N VAL A 224 36.81 -18.13 17.32
CA VAL A 224 35.74 -18.07 16.33
C VAL A 224 35.94 -16.79 15.52
N CYS A 225 36.32 -16.91 14.24
CA CYS A 225 36.30 -15.78 13.33
C CYS A 225 34.85 -15.29 13.15
N CYS A 226 34.66 -13.97 13.04
CA CYS A 226 33.33 -13.32 13.00
C CYS A 226 32.43 -13.83 11.85
N ASP A 227 33.06 -14.34 10.81
CA ASP A 227 32.53 -14.91 9.58
C ASP A 227 31.77 -16.24 9.77
N GLN A 228 31.90 -16.91 10.92
CA GLN A 228 31.13 -18.13 11.24
C GLN A 228 29.82 -17.87 12.00
N GLN A 229 29.59 -16.65 12.49
CA GLN A 229 28.37 -16.29 13.23
C GLN A 229 27.32 -15.61 12.34
N GLN A 230 27.73 -14.94 11.27
CA GLN A 230 26.81 -14.31 10.33
C GLN A 230 26.06 -15.37 9.52
N LEU A 231 24.74 -15.22 9.43
CA LEU A 231 23.85 -16.10 8.67
C LEU A 231 23.41 -15.44 7.36
N LEU A 232 22.91 -14.21 7.46
CA LEU A 232 22.33 -13.49 6.34
C LEU A 232 22.63 -11.99 6.46
N VAL A 233 23.02 -11.39 5.35
CA VAL A 233 23.08 -9.96 5.16
C VAL A 233 21.93 -9.56 4.25
N ALA A 234 21.04 -8.70 4.73
CA ALA A 234 19.98 -8.09 3.95
C ALA A 234 20.29 -6.60 3.78
N SER A 235 20.36 -6.12 2.55
CA SER A 235 20.60 -4.70 2.25
C SER A 235 19.45 -4.15 1.42
N LEU A 236 18.98 -2.96 1.77
CA LEU A 236 18.10 -2.19 0.90
C LEU A 236 18.96 -1.43 -0.10
N ASP A 237 18.72 -1.63 -1.39
CA ASP A 237 19.36 -0.89 -2.49
C ASP A 237 18.26 -0.17 -3.29
N GLY A 238 18.58 0.99 -3.85
CA GLY A 238 17.63 1.86 -4.53
C GLY A 238 18.13 3.30 -4.65
N GLN A 239 17.43 4.10 -5.47
CA GLN A 239 17.74 5.51 -5.67
C GLN A 239 16.86 6.37 -4.76
N LEU A 240 17.47 7.23 -3.95
CA LEU A 240 16.73 8.21 -3.13
C LEU A 240 16.00 9.20 -4.03
N TYR A 241 14.74 9.46 -3.69
CA TYR A 241 13.89 10.42 -4.36
C TYR A 241 13.89 11.74 -3.58
N THR A 242 14.51 12.78 -4.12
CA THR A 242 14.46 14.11 -3.52
C THR A 242 13.24 14.86 -4.03
N SER A 243 12.18 14.92 -3.21
CA SER A 243 11.04 15.80 -3.48
C SER A 243 11.32 17.18 -2.86
N GLY A 244 11.57 18.16 -3.71
CA GLY A 244 11.82 19.55 -3.31
C GLY A 244 13.19 20.02 -3.79
N GLY A 245 13.19 21.00 -4.69
CA GLY A 245 14.37 21.60 -5.31
C GLY A 245 15.26 22.37 -4.33
N VAL A 246 15.78 21.70 -3.31
CA VAL A 246 17.08 22.05 -2.76
C VAL A 246 18.06 21.41 -3.71
N ASP A 247 18.62 22.23 -4.60
CA ASP A 247 19.82 21.90 -5.34
C ASP A 247 20.86 21.45 -4.31
N VAL A 248 21.01 20.13 -4.14
CA VAL A 248 22.29 19.59 -3.74
C VAL A 248 23.19 20.00 -4.89
N VAL A 249 23.97 21.05 -4.62
CA VAL A 249 25.00 21.62 -5.48
C VAL A 249 25.57 20.50 -6.36
N ASN A 250 25.68 20.79 -7.66
CA ASN A 250 26.32 19.96 -8.69
C ASN A 250 27.75 19.51 -8.29
N ASP A 251 27.87 18.65 -7.29
CA ASP A 251 28.94 17.70 -7.20
C ASP A 251 28.49 16.51 -8.03
N ALA A 252 29.38 16.03 -8.89
CA ALA A 252 29.15 14.94 -9.83
C ALA A 252 28.95 13.56 -9.16
N ALA A 253 28.25 13.51 -8.02
CA ALA A 253 27.84 12.34 -7.28
C ALA A 253 26.33 12.44 -7.01
N GLY A 254 25.53 11.93 -7.96
CA GLY A 254 24.10 11.71 -7.73
C GLY A 254 23.88 10.96 -6.43
N GLY A 255 22.81 11.31 -5.71
CA GLY A 255 22.48 10.77 -4.39
C GLY A 255 22.82 9.28 -4.31
N GLY A 256 23.79 8.96 -3.46
CA GLY A 256 24.34 7.61 -3.35
C GLY A 256 23.23 6.58 -3.06
N PRO A 257 23.46 5.30 -3.42
CA PRO A 257 22.50 4.24 -3.15
C PRO A 257 22.20 4.18 -1.65
N ILE A 258 20.94 3.94 -1.29
CA ILE A 258 20.60 3.53 0.07
C ILE A 258 21.42 2.26 0.35
N GLN A 259 22.16 2.22 1.44
CA GLN A 259 22.81 1.01 1.94
C GLN A 259 22.58 0.92 3.43
N ASP A 260 21.32 0.66 3.81
CA ASP A 260 21.03 0.15 5.14
C ASP A 260 21.16 -1.37 5.11
N VAL A 261 21.99 -1.88 6.01
CA VAL A 261 22.36 -3.29 6.07
C VAL A 261 21.89 -3.88 7.39
N LEU A 262 21.04 -4.91 7.31
CA LEU A 262 20.68 -5.78 8.40
C LEU A 262 21.55 -7.03 8.34
N VAL A 263 22.30 -7.30 9.41
CA VAL A 263 23.06 -8.54 9.59
C VAL A 263 22.33 -9.43 10.58
N VAL A 264 21.98 -10.63 10.14
CA VAL A 264 21.38 -11.69 10.96
C VAL A 264 22.48 -12.65 11.37
N GLU A 265 22.65 -12.84 12.68
CA GLU A 265 23.66 -13.72 13.25
C GLU A 265 23.03 -14.91 13.97
N ARG A 266 23.83 -15.96 14.17
CA ARG A 266 23.41 -17.13 14.92
C ARG A 266 23.17 -16.75 16.38
N PRO A 267 22.04 -17.17 16.98
CA PRO A 267 21.80 -16.95 18.40
C PRO A 267 22.87 -17.66 19.25
N PRO A 268 23.29 -17.08 20.38
CA PRO A 268 24.22 -17.75 21.29
C PRO A 268 23.61 -19.07 21.79
N ALA A 269 24.42 -20.15 21.82
CA ALA A 269 23.96 -21.50 22.16
C ALA A 269 23.25 -21.59 23.54
N ALA A 270 23.58 -20.69 24.47
CA ALA A 270 22.99 -20.64 25.81
C ALA A 270 21.65 -19.87 25.90
N VAL A 271 21.23 -19.18 24.83
CA VAL A 271 20.14 -18.18 24.87
C VAL A 271 19.09 -18.42 23.78
N LEU A 272 18.99 -19.63 23.22
CA LEU A 272 17.88 -19.93 22.30
C LEU A 272 16.55 -19.63 23.01
N PRO A 273 15.76 -18.64 22.52
CA PRO A 273 14.54 -18.27 23.19
C PRO A 273 13.59 -19.45 23.14
N LYS A 274 13.03 -19.82 24.31
CA LYS A 274 12.04 -20.91 24.42
C LYS A 274 10.75 -20.62 23.64
N VAL A 275 10.52 -19.35 23.28
CA VAL A 275 9.33 -18.87 22.60
C VAL A 275 9.73 -18.07 21.35
N PRO A 276 9.10 -18.31 20.19
CA PRO A 276 9.36 -17.54 18.97
C PRO A 276 9.06 -16.04 19.12
N SER A 277 9.68 -15.21 18.29
CA SER A 277 9.37 -13.77 18.23
C SER A 277 7.93 -13.56 17.75
N ALA A 278 7.11 -12.90 18.58
CA ALA A 278 5.69 -12.63 18.27
C ALA A 278 5.51 -11.86 16.95
N ILE A 279 6.42 -10.92 16.65
CA ILE A 279 6.40 -10.15 15.40
C ILE A 279 6.58 -11.09 14.20
N VAL A 280 7.55 -12.01 14.27
CA VAL A 280 7.82 -12.96 13.18
C VAL A 280 6.66 -13.94 13.00
N VAL A 281 6.14 -14.47 14.11
CA VAL A 281 4.97 -15.37 14.13
C VAL A 281 3.76 -14.68 13.48
N LYS A 282 3.49 -13.42 13.82
CA LYS A 282 2.40 -12.64 13.25
C LYS A 282 2.53 -12.47 11.74
N HIS A 283 3.73 -12.16 11.23
CA HIS A 283 3.96 -12.01 9.79
C HIS A 283 3.86 -13.36 9.05
N ILE A 284 4.37 -14.45 9.61
CA ILE A 284 4.19 -15.80 9.04
C ILE A 284 2.71 -16.13 8.94
N PHE A 285 1.95 -15.88 10.02
CA PHE A 285 0.52 -16.13 10.05
C PHE A 285 -0.20 -15.28 8.99
N GLN A 286 0.10 -13.99 8.89
CA GLN A 286 -0.44 -13.12 7.84
C GLN A 286 -0.23 -13.67 6.43
N PHE A 287 0.99 -14.10 6.08
CA PHE A 287 1.25 -14.69 4.75
C PHE A 287 0.46 -15.99 4.52
N ARG A 288 0.29 -16.83 5.54
CA ARG A 288 -0.55 -18.02 5.45
C ARG A 288 -2.04 -17.69 5.29
N VAL A 289 -2.53 -16.62 5.91
CA VAL A 289 -3.90 -16.12 5.65
C VAL A 289 -4.05 -15.72 4.18
N LEU A 290 -3.06 -15.04 3.59
CA LEU A 290 -3.10 -14.70 2.17
C LEU A 290 -3.13 -15.94 1.27
N GLU A 291 -2.39 -16.99 1.60
CA GLU A 291 -2.47 -18.28 0.89
C GLU A 291 -3.87 -18.89 1.00
N MET A 292 -4.45 -18.92 2.19
CA MET A 292 -5.80 -19.45 2.43
C MET A 292 -6.85 -18.69 1.61
N VAL A 293 -6.82 -17.36 1.63
CA VAL A 293 -7.79 -16.53 0.92
C VAL A 293 -7.56 -16.60 -0.60
N ASP A 294 -6.31 -16.68 -1.07
CA ASP A 294 -5.99 -16.86 -2.50
C ASP A 294 -6.50 -18.22 -3.01
N ALA A 295 -6.30 -19.30 -2.25
CA ALA A 295 -6.87 -20.61 -2.54
C ALA A 295 -8.41 -20.55 -2.61
N PHE A 296 -9.06 -19.90 -1.64
CA PHE A 296 -10.52 -19.70 -1.65
C PHE A 296 -11.00 -18.95 -2.90
N ILE A 297 -10.32 -17.87 -3.29
CA ILE A 297 -10.62 -17.12 -4.52
C ILE A 297 -10.53 -18.03 -5.74
N ASN A 298 -9.46 -18.81 -5.87
CA ASN A 298 -9.28 -19.67 -7.04
C ASN A 298 -10.32 -20.80 -7.08
N ASP A 299 -10.52 -21.49 -5.96
CA ASP A 299 -11.40 -22.66 -5.84
C ASP A 299 -12.89 -22.32 -5.99
N GLU A 300 -13.36 -21.29 -5.29
CA GLU A 300 -14.80 -21.03 -5.13
C GLU A 300 -15.29 -19.90 -6.02
N ILE A 301 -14.44 -18.90 -6.32
CA ILE A 301 -14.85 -17.70 -7.08
C ILE A 301 -14.47 -17.81 -8.56
N LEU A 302 -13.23 -18.20 -8.88
CA LEU A 302 -12.73 -18.16 -10.25
C LEU A 302 -13.00 -19.47 -11.03
N LEU A 303 -12.80 -20.64 -10.42
CA LEU A 303 -12.99 -21.93 -11.08
C LEU A 303 -14.46 -22.26 -11.38
N ARG A 304 -15.42 -21.70 -10.63
CA ARG A 304 -16.87 -21.84 -10.90
C ARG A 304 -17.35 -21.07 -12.15
N ARG A 305 -16.47 -20.33 -12.84
CA ARG A 305 -16.80 -19.62 -14.10
C ARG A 305 -16.83 -20.49 -15.36
N THR A 306 -16.39 -21.76 -15.30
CA THR A 306 -16.52 -22.67 -16.44
C THR A 306 -17.94 -23.24 -16.48
N PRO A 307 -18.72 -23.07 -17.57
CA PRO A 307 -20.02 -23.69 -17.67
C PRO A 307 -19.82 -25.21 -17.70
N ALA A 308 -20.24 -25.91 -16.65
CA ALA A 308 -20.29 -27.36 -16.66
C ALA A 308 -21.28 -27.80 -17.76
N THR A 309 -20.77 -28.45 -18.81
CA THR A 309 -21.53 -29.03 -19.93
C THR A 309 -22.32 -30.28 -19.55
N THR A 310 -22.53 -30.56 -18.27
CA THR A 310 -23.22 -31.76 -17.82
C THR A 310 -24.26 -31.38 -16.78
N GLY A 311 -25.50 -31.79 -17.04
CA GLY A 311 -26.67 -31.52 -16.22
C GLY A 311 -26.50 -32.03 -14.80
N ARG A 312 -25.93 -31.19 -13.95
CA ARG A 312 -25.97 -31.33 -12.50
C ARG A 312 -27.06 -30.40 -11.99
N THR A 313 -27.86 -30.98 -11.11
CA THR A 313 -28.96 -30.41 -10.33
C THR A 313 -28.74 -28.95 -9.94
N LYS A 314 -29.82 -28.17 -9.86
CA LYS A 314 -29.87 -26.84 -9.22
C LYS A 314 -29.06 -26.88 -7.92
N ASP A 315 -27.80 -26.48 -7.97
CA ASP A 315 -26.94 -26.42 -6.81
C ASP A 315 -27.50 -25.28 -5.94
N VAL A 316 -27.78 -25.63 -4.69
CA VAL A 316 -28.15 -24.67 -3.64
C VAL A 316 -27.15 -23.52 -3.68
N ASP A 317 -27.66 -22.30 -3.64
CA ASP A 317 -26.88 -21.07 -3.59
C ASP A 317 -25.92 -21.15 -2.39
N ASP A 318 -24.69 -21.59 -2.65
CA ASP A 318 -23.67 -21.81 -1.64
C ASP A 318 -23.25 -20.43 -1.12
N ASP A 319 -23.65 -20.09 0.11
CA ASP A 319 -23.22 -18.85 0.75
C ASP A 319 -21.68 -18.81 0.89
N LEU A 320 -21.03 -18.15 -0.07
CA LEU A 320 -19.58 -17.96 -0.15
C LEU A 320 -19.02 -17.32 1.13
N GLY A 321 -19.78 -16.42 1.77
CA GLY A 321 -19.35 -15.82 3.03
C GLY A 321 -19.30 -16.84 4.17
N THR A 322 -20.30 -17.71 4.28
CA THR A 322 -20.27 -18.81 5.27
C THR A 322 -19.13 -19.78 5.00
N LYS A 323 -18.84 -20.11 3.75
CA LYS A 323 -17.68 -20.94 3.40
C LYS A 323 -16.35 -20.31 3.79
N LEU A 324 -16.18 -19.01 3.52
CA LEU A 324 -14.97 -18.30 3.89
C LEU A 324 -14.77 -18.30 5.41
N LEU A 325 -15.84 -18.03 6.18
CA LEU A 325 -15.78 -18.07 7.65
C LEU A 325 -15.47 -19.48 8.18
N ALA A 326 -16.05 -20.53 7.61
CA ALA A 326 -15.72 -21.90 8.01
C ALA A 326 -14.26 -22.26 7.71
N ARG A 327 -13.69 -21.78 6.59
CA ARG A 327 -12.25 -21.95 6.31
C ARG A 327 -11.40 -21.15 7.30
N TRP A 328 -11.79 -19.91 7.61
CA TRP A 328 -11.12 -19.05 8.59
C TRP A 328 -11.10 -19.65 9.99
N GLU A 329 -12.25 -20.11 10.50
CA GLU A 329 -12.35 -20.75 11.83
C GLU A 329 -11.45 -21.98 11.94
N ARG A 330 -11.46 -22.85 10.92
CA ARG A 330 -10.57 -24.01 10.87
C ARG A 330 -9.10 -23.58 10.86
N PHE A 331 -8.76 -22.59 10.04
CA PHE A 331 -7.41 -22.07 9.95
C PHE A 331 -6.92 -21.48 11.28
N VAL A 332 -7.75 -20.72 11.99
CA VAL A 332 -7.44 -20.19 13.32
C VAL A 332 -7.26 -21.32 14.34
N LEU A 333 -8.14 -22.34 14.33
CA LEU A 333 -8.04 -23.50 15.22
C LEU A 333 -6.75 -24.31 15.01
N GLU A 334 -6.29 -24.45 13.77
CA GLU A 334 -5.02 -25.12 13.44
C GLU A 334 -3.79 -24.38 14.02
N HIS A 335 -3.92 -23.07 14.26
CA HIS A 335 -2.83 -22.20 14.73
C HIS A 335 -3.06 -21.67 16.16
N GLN A 336 -4.08 -22.15 16.88
CA GLN A 336 -4.48 -21.62 18.19
C GLN A 336 -3.39 -21.71 19.28
N PHE A 337 -2.43 -22.63 19.12
CA PHE A 337 -1.32 -22.85 20.06
C PHE A 337 -0.04 -22.09 19.68
N TRP A 338 -0.08 -21.23 18.66
CA TRP A 338 1.07 -20.42 18.27
C TRP A 338 1.32 -19.34 19.31
N ALA A 339 2.38 -19.50 20.09
CA ALA A 339 2.75 -18.55 21.12
C ALA A 339 3.06 -17.17 20.53
N GLY A 340 2.46 -16.13 21.12
CA GLY A 340 2.61 -14.73 20.66
C GLY A 340 1.77 -14.36 19.45
N LEU A 341 0.91 -15.25 18.96
CA LEU A 341 -0.03 -14.94 17.87
C LEU A 341 -1.18 -14.07 18.40
N ASP A 342 -1.27 -12.86 17.86
CA ASP A 342 -2.42 -11.96 18.00
C ASP A 342 -3.03 -11.73 16.63
N LEU A 343 -4.33 -12.02 16.49
CA LEU A 343 -5.08 -11.86 15.25
C LEU A 343 -5.28 -10.38 14.88
N GLY A 344 -5.26 -9.47 15.86
CA GLY A 344 -5.48 -8.05 15.64
C GLY A 344 -6.79 -7.77 14.89
N SER A 345 -6.72 -6.96 13.83
CA SER A 345 -7.88 -6.62 12.99
C SER A 345 -8.29 -7.72 12.00
N LEU A 346 -7.45 -8.74 11.77
CA LEU A 346 -7.67 -9.72 10.70
C LEU A 346 -9.00 -10.45 10.83
N ASP A 347 -9.41 -10.83 12.04
CA ASP A 347 -10.68 -11.53 12.27
C ASP A 347 -11.89 -10.67 11.85
N GLY A 348 -11.90 -9.40 12.26
CA GLY A 348 -12.93 -8.44 11.86
C GLY A 348 -12.91 -8.13 10.36
N GLU A 349 -11.72 -8.08 9.76
CA GLU A 349 -11.55 -7.86 8.32
C GLU A 349 -12.05 -9.05 7.50
N ILE A 350 -11.67 -10.30 7.84
CA ILE A 350 -12.17 -11.51 7.19
C ILE A 350 -13.68 -11.64 7.35
N THR A 351 -14.22 -11.27 8.51
CA THR A 351 -15.66 -11.20 8.75
C THR A 351 -16.33 -10.16 7.84
N ALA A 352 -15.74 -8.98 7.66
CA ALA A 352 -16.24 -7.96 6.74
C ALA A 352 -16.21 -8.43 5.29
N VAL A 353 -15.13 -9.11 4.87
CA VAL A 353 -15.01 -9.76 3.55
C VAL A 353 -16.12 -10.80 3.36
N ALA A 354 -16.31 -11.71 4.32
CA ALA A 354 -17.36 -12.72 4.25
C ALA A 354 -18.77 -12.11 4.19
N ASN A 355 -19.02 -11.06 4.96
CA ASN A 355 -20.30 -10.34 4.93
C ASN A 355 -20.54 -9.61 3.60
N SER A 356 -19.48 -9.16 2.92
CA SER A 356 -19.60 -8.60 1.57
C SER A 356 -20.02 -9.65 0.55
N LEU A 357 -19.54 -10.89 0.70
CA LEU A 357 -19.89 -12.03 -0.15
C LEU A 357 -21.32 -12.51 0.09
N ARG A 358 -21.85 -12.36 1.31
CA ARG A 358 -23.23 -12.72 1.69
C ARG A 358 -24.31 -11.81 1.11
N LYS A 359 -23.98 -10.55 0.83
CA LYS A 359 -24.97 -9.47 0.81
C LYS A 359 -25.84 -9.35 -0.46
N GLN A 360 -25.72 -10.21 -1.47
CA GLN A 360 -26.45 -9.98 -2.73
C GLN A 360 -26.99 -11.25 -3.39
N ASN A 361 -28.30 -11.44 -3.23
CA ASN A 361 -29.14 -12.51 -3.76
C ASN A 361 -29.41 -12.35 -5.28
N ILE A 362 -28.35 -12.16 -6.09
CA ILE A 362 -28.48 -11.90 -7.54
C ILE A 362 -27.95 -13.10 -8.32
N VAL A 363 -28.86 -13.69 -9.10
CA VAL A 363 -28.59 -14.76 -10.06
C VAL A 363 -27.49 -14.34 -11.04
N GLY A 364 -26.38 -15.08 -11.02
CA GLY A 364 -25.19 -14.85 -11.85
C GLY A 364 -24.10 -14.13 -11.07
N VAL A 365 -23.01 -14.83 -10.76
CA VAL A 365 -21.83 -14.27 -10.07
C VAL A 365 -21.21 -13.17 -10.95
N SER A 366 -21.66 -11.93 -10.76
CA SER A 366 -21.00 -10.76 -11.33
C SER A 366 -19.61 -10.67 -10.71
N SER A 367 -18.59 -10.39 -11.53
CA SER A 367 -17.21 -10.22 -11.07
C SER A 367 -17.08 -9.22 -9.91
N SER A 368 -18.00 -8.26 -9.81
CA SER A 368 -18.09 -7.27 -8.74
C SER A 368 -18.40 -7.83 -7.36
N MET A 369 -19.05 -9.00 -7.24
CA MET A 369 -19.30 -9.63 -5.93
C MET A 369 -17.99 -9.96 -5.21
N ALA A 370 -16.94 -10.25 -5.97
CA ALA A 370 -15.61 -10.52 -5.46
C ALA A 370 -14.71 -9.27 -5.40
N ALA A 371 -15.19 -8.08 -5.78
CA ALA A 371 -14.39 -6.86 -5.79
C ALA A 371 -13.82 -6.53 -4.41
N TYR A 372 -14.59 -6.76 -3.34
CA TYR A 372 -14.15 -6.54 -1.96
C TYR A 372 -12.99 -7.45 -1.59
N ILE A 373 -13.13 -8.76 -1.75
CA ILE A 373 -12.06 -9.72 -1.43
C ILE A 373 -10.83 -9.53 -2.32
N PHE A 374 -11.01 -9.14 -3.58
CA PHE A 374 -9.90 -8.83 -4.49
C PHE A 374 -9.15 -7.57 -4.09
N SER A 375 -9.86 -6.53 -3.67
CA SER A 375 -9.24 -5.29 -3.22
C SER A 375 -8.55 -5.45 -1.86
N TRP A 376 -9.14 -6.21 -0.93
CA TRP A 376 -8.52 -6.61 0.33
C TRP A 376 -7.23 -7.41 0.09
N MET A 377 -7.30 -8.42 -0.79
CA MET A 377 -6.13 -9.22 -1.17
C MET A 377 -5.04 -8.36 -1.81
N SER A 378 -5.42 -7.42 -2.69
CA SER A 378 -4.49 -6.48 -3.28
C SER A 378 -3.82 -5.59 -2.24
N SER A 379 -4.55 -5.17 -1.20
CA SER A 379 -4.02 -4.34 -0.12
C SER A 379 -2.92 -5.06 0.64
N TYR A 380 -3.16 -6.29 1.07
CA TYR A 380 -2.17 -7.08 1.80
C TYR A 380 -1.01 -7.55 0.94
N LYS A 381 -1.26 -8.00 -0.30
CA LYS A 381 -0.18 -8.44 -1.20
C LYS A 381 0.80 -7.31 -1.51
N MET A 382 0.30 -6.08 -1.69
CA MET A 382 1.12 -4.91 -1.99
C MET A 382 1.44 -4.05 -0.77
N GLN A 383 0.96 -4.45 0.42
CA GLN A 383 1.10 -3.71 1.68
C GLN A 383 0.79 -2.22 1.53
N ARG A 384 -0.36 -1.94 0.90
CA ARG A 384 -0.81 -0.60 0.47
C ARG A 384 -2.30 -0.43 0.70
N PRO A 385 -2.78 0.78 1.00
CA PRO A 385 -4.21 1.00 1.20
C PRO A 385 -4.94 0.95 -0.15
N THR A 386 -6.07 0.26 -0.19
CA THR A 386 -6.98 0.19 -1.34
C THR A 386 -8.39 0.50 -0.88
N ALA A 387 -9.19 1.15 -1.74
CA ALA A 387 -10.60 1.38 -1.43
C ALA A 387 -11.40 0.09 -1.61
N MET A 388 -12.11 -0.33 -0.56
CA MET A 388 -12.96 -1.52 -0.56
C MET A 388 -14.44 -1.11 -0.60
N GLY A 389 -14.87 -0.58 -1.75
CA GLY A 389 -16.24 -0.14 -2.03
C GLY A 389 -16.51 1.30 -1.58
N SER A 390 -15.70 1.82 -0.66
CA SER A 390 -15.75 3.19 -0.20
C SER A 390 -14.33 3.65 0.21
N PRO A 391 -13.97 4.93 0.05
CA PRO A 391 -12.67 5.45 0.50
C PRO A 391 -12.46 5.34 2.02
N ALA A 392 -13.55 5.20 2.79
CA ALA A 392 -13.49 5.00 4.24
C ALA A 392 -13.25 3.54 4.65
N LYS A 393 -13.37 2.59 3.72
CA LYS A 393 -13.16 1.16 3.97
C LYS A 393 -11.80 0.76 3.39
N VAL A 394 -10.79 0.77 4.25
CA VAL A 394 -9.39 0.49 3.91
C VAL A 394 -8.75 -0.36 5.00
N VAL A 395 -7.65 -1.05 4.69
CA VAL A 395 -6.82 -1.71 5.70
C VAL A 395 -5.95 -0.63 6.36
N GLY A 396 -6.34 -0.23 7.57
CA GLY A 396 -5.78 0.96 8.24
C GLY A 396 -4.27 0.91 8.49
N VAL A 397 -3.69 -0.28 8.69
CA VAL A 397 -2.25 -0.44 8.97
C VAL A 397 -1.34 0.03 7.82
N PHE A 398 -1.88 0.12 6.60
CA PHE A 398 -1.12 0.57 5.42
C PHE A 398 -1.35 2.04 5.08
N VAL A 399 -2.19 2.76 5.84
CA VAL A 399 -2.46 4.19 5.61
C VAL A 399 -1.33 5.03 6.20
N THR A 400 -0.51 5.64 5.34
CA THR A 400 0.53 6.58 5.77
C THR A 400 -0.03 7.95 6.10
N LEU A 401 0.77 8.80 6.75
CA LEU A 401 0.38 10.19 7.06
C LEU A 401 -0.01 10.97 5.80
N GLU A 402 0.79 10.87 4.74
CA GLU A 402 0.54 11.57 3.47
C GLU A 402 -0.73 11.08 2.78
N VAL A 403 -1.05 9.78 2.90
CA VAL A 403 -2.33 9.24 2.43
C VAL A 403 -3.49 9.84 3.22
N HIS A 404 -3.38 9.93 4.55
CA HIS A 404 -4.42 10.51 5.40
C HIS A 404 -4.67 11.98 5.09
N LEU A 405 -3.59 12.78 4.95
CA LEU A 405 -3.68 14.20 4.60
C LEU A 405 -4.31 14.39 3.21
N THR A 406 -3.88 13.61 2.22
CA THR A 406 -4.42 13.71 0.86
C THR A 406 -5.90 13.33 0.83
N LEU A 407 -6.32 12.32 1.62
CA LEU A 407 -7.72 11.93 1.76
C LEU A 407 -8.56 13.06 2.40
N GLN A 408 -8.03 13.73 3.43
CA GLN A 408 -8.71 14.86 4.05
C GLN A 408 -8.89 16.03 3.07
N VAL A 409 -7.91 16.30 2.20
CA VAL A 409 -8.03 17.31 1.15
C VAL A 409 -9.12 16.92 0.13
N ALA A 410 -9.22 15.64 -0.25
CA ALA A 410 -10.29 15.19 -1.15
C ALA A 410 -11.68 15.39 -0.54
N ILE A 411 -11.86 14.97 0.72
CA ILE A 411 -13.16 15.06 1.41
C ILE A 411 -13.57 16.51 1.64
N THR A 412 -12.63 17.41 1.97
CA THR A 412 -12.93 18.83 2.16
C THR A 412 -13.25 19.54 0.84
N ALA A 413 -12.55 19.20 -0.25
CA ALA A 413 -12.84 19.72 -1.58
C ALA A 413 -14.20 19.26 -2.12
N GLU A 414 -14.67 18.05 -1.78
CA GLU A 414 -16.01 17.55 -2.14
C GLU A 414 -17.14 18.28 -1.39
N ASN A 415 -16.87 18.79 -0.18
CA ASN A 415 -17.85 19.48 0.65
C ASN A 415 -17.88 21.02 0.48
N GLY A 416 -16.91 21.59 -0.25
CA GLY A 416 -16.77 23.04 -0.47
C GLY A 416 -17.20 23.48 -1.86
N GLY A 417 -18.39 24.06 -1.98
CA GLY A 417 -18.78 24.86 -3.14
C GLY A 417 -17.84 26.07 -3.30
N GLY A 418 -17.53 26.41 -4.56
CA GLY A 418 -16.52 27.41 -4.93
C GLY A 418 -16.57 28.71 -4.12
N GLY A 419 -15.55 28.92 -3.30
CA GLY A 419 -15.11 30.24 -2.86
C GLY A 419 -13.67 30.41 -3.33
N GLU A 420 -13.44 31.41 -4.19
CA GLU A 420 -12.09 31.90 -4.47
C GLU A 420 -11.43 32.29 -3.15
N CYS A 421 -10.33 31.63 -2.80
CA CYS A 421 -9.46 32.13 -1.74
C CYS A 421 -8.77 33.38 -2.28
N HIS A 422 -9.30 34.55 -1.93
CA HIS A 422 -8.55 35.79 -1.98
C HIS A 422 -7.45 35.74 -0.93
N ASP A 423 -6.23 36.08 -1.36
CA ASP A 423 -5.02 36.21 -0.56
C ASP A 423 -5.18 37.18 0.62
N GLU A 424 -4.26 37.01 1.59
CA GLU A 424 -3.98 37.81 2.79
C GLU A 424 -4.69 37.37 4.09
N CYS A 425 -4.06 36.42 4.79
CA CYS A 425 -4.16 36.33 6.25
C CYS A 425 -2.87 36.89 6.86
N GLU A 426 -2.98 38.07 7.46
CA GLU A 426 -1.95 38.70 8.28
C GLU A 426 -1.86 37.94 9.63
N TYR A 427 -0.71 37.32 9.92
CA TYR A 427 -0.48 36.62 11.18
C TYR A 427 0.10 37.58 12.22
N SER A 428 -0.64 37.86 13.30
CA SER A 428 -0.07 38.43 14.52
C SER A 428 0.26 37.32 15.52
N CYS A 429 1.54 37.13 15.83
CA CYS A 429 2.01 36.12 16.79
C CYS A 429 1.51 36.42 18.21
N LEU A 430 0.91 35.42 18.87
CA LEU A 430 0.66 35.42 20.31
C LEU A 430 1.80 34.68 21.05
N GLU A 431 2.03 35.09 22.30
CA GLU A 431 3.17 34.76 23.17
C GLU A 431 3.69 33.31 23.08
N GLN A 432 5.01 33.19 22.96
CA GLN A 432 5.75 31.93 22.94
C GLN A 432 5.57 31.17 24.27
N LEU A 433 4.93 30.02 24.22
CA LEU A 433 5.02 29.02 25.29
C LEU A 433 6.48 28.56 25.45
N PRO A 434 6.91 28.21 26.68
CA PRO A 434 8.27 27.77 26.91
C PRO A 434 8.57 26.50 26.09
N PRO A 435 9.80 26.37 25.56
CA PRO A 435 10.17 25.26 24.70
C PRO A 435 10.03 23.93 25.43
N ALA A 436 9.51 22.92 24.72
CA ALA A 436 9.35 21.57 25.26
C ALA A 436 10.72 20.98 25.67
N PRO A 437 10.79 20.20 26.76
CA PRO A 437 12.04 19.56 27.18
C PRO A 437 12.58 18.63 26.08
N PRO A 438 13.90 18.63 25.82
CA PRO A 438 14.50 17.79 24.80
C PRO A 438 14.26 16.31 25.09
N LEU A 439 13.99 15.54 24.02
CA LEU A 439 13.64 14.11 24.06
C LEU A 439 14.76 13.23 24.63
N LEU A 440 16.01 13.62 24.34
CA LEU A 440 17.23 12.97 24.79
C LEU A 440 18.05 13.95 25.62
N VAL A 441 18.60 13.47 26.72
CA VAL A 441 19.49 14.24 27.61
C VAL A 441 20.79 13.45 27.75
N ALA A 442 21.91 14.13 27.87
CA ALA A 442 23.19 13.47 28.12
C ALA A 442 23.06 12.52 29.33
N SER A 443 23.64 11.32 29.21
CA SER A 443 23.54 10.28 30.24
C SER A 443 24.27 10.68 31.54
N GLY A 444 25.13 11.71 31.47
CA GLY A 444 25.97 12.19 32.57
C GLY A 444 27.19 11.32 32.82
N ARG A 445 27.44 10.32 31.96
CA ARG A 445 28.75 9.70 31.80
C ARG A 445 29.53 10.61 30.85
N ASP A 446 30.82 10.83 31.08
CA ASP A 446 31.71 11.57 30.17
C ASP A 446 31.99 10.75 28.89
N ASP A 447 30.91 10.31 28.24
CA ASP A 447 30.87 9.66 26.94
C ASP A 447 29.72 10.29 26.12
N ASP A 448 29.75 10.17 24.79
CA ASP A 448 28.71 10.72 23.89
C ASP A 448 27.36 9.95 23.99
N SER A 449 27.06 9.35 25.14
CA SER A 449 25.84 8.60 25.35
C SER A 449 24.72 9.49 25.88
N TYR A 450 23.53 9.31 25.29
CA TYR A 450 22.31 10.02 25.65
C TYR A 450 21.31 9.03 26.26
N ARG A 451 20.48 9.52 27.18
CA ARG A 451 19.34 8.80 27.74
C ARG A 451 18.04 9.56 27.48
N PHE A 452 16.93 8.83 27.44
CA PHE A 452 15.62 9.46 27.33
C PHE A 452 15.36 10.38 28.53
N ASN A 453 14.76 11.53 28.24
CA ASN A 453 14.38 12.48 29.28
C ASN A 453 13.28 11.85 30.16
N ALA A 454 13.51 11.81 31.47
CA ALA A 454 12.60 11.21 32.44
C ALA A 454 11.19 11.86 32.43
N ALA A 455 11.04 13.05 31.85
CA ALA A 455 9.74 13.65 31.55
C ALA A 455 8.83 12.78 30.64
N TYR A 456 9.39 11.77 29.97
CA TYR A 456 8.69 10.86 29.04
C TYR A 456 8.77 9.37 29.45
N GLU A 457 9.28 9.03 30.64
CA GLU A 457 9.32 7.64 31.13
C GLU A 457 7.91 7.10 31.42
N GLY A 458 7.54 5.98 30.80
CA GLY A 458 6.24 5.30 30.99
C GLY A 458 5.23 5.40 29.83
N VAL A 459 5.60 5.98 28.68
CA VAL A 459 4.65 6.35 27.60
C VAL A 459 4.78 5.51 26.32
N ILE A 460 5.54 4.41 26.25
CA ILE A 460 5.90 3.87 24.92
C ILE A 460 5.79 2.34 24.77
N SER A 461 4.60 1.87 24.39
CA SER A 461 4.38 0.85 23.35
C SER A 461 4.35 1.51 21.96
N MET A 462 4.65 0.79 20.87
CA MET A 462 4.41 1.28 19.49
C MET A 462 2.91 1.65 19.27
N ASP A 463 2.03 0.98 20.02
CA ASP A 463 0.61 1.31 20.09
C ASP A 463 0.38 2.64 20.83
N ASP A 464 1.21 2.96 21.83
CA ASP A 464 1.19 4.24 22.52
C ASP A 464 1.78 5.37 21.67
N ILE A 465 2.74 5.11 20.78
CA ILE A 465 3.20 6.09 19.78
C ILE A 465 2.05 6.41 18.82
N ASN A 466 1.35 5.39 18.33
CA ASN A 466 0.19 5.59 17.47
C ASN A 466 -0.94 6.33 18.21
N GLN A 467 -1.24 5.95 19.46
CA GLN A 467 -2.20 6.66 20.33
C GLN A 467 -1.75 8.08 20.68
N PHE A 468 -0.46 8.31 20.85
CA PHE A 468 0.12 9.63 21.11
C PHE A 468 0.00 10.53 19.88
N MET A 469 0.27 9.99 18.69
CA MET A 469 0.03 10.69 17.42
C MET A 469 -1.46 10.97 17.19
N ILE A 470 -2.35 10.04 17.57
CA ILE A 470 -3.81 10.27 17.56
C ILE A 470 -4.21 11.35 18.57
N LYS A 471 -3.61 11.40 19.76
CA LYS A 471 -3.89 12.43 20.78
C LYS A 471 -3.32 13.80 20.39
N ILE A 472 -2.16 13.87 19.77
CA ILE A 472 -1.61 15.09 19.15
C ILE A 472 -2.56 15.56 18.05
N TYR A 473 -3.06 14.65 17.22
CA TYR A 473 -4.04 14.96 16.18
C TYR A 473 -5.36 15.49 16.76
N GLN A 474 -5.92 14.84 17.79
CA GLN A 474 -7.10 15.33 18.51
C GLN A 474 -6.85 16.68 19.21
N GLY A 475 -5.62 16.92 19.68
CA GLY A 475 -5.17 18.19 20.23
C GLY A 475 -5.10 19.31 19.19
N MET A 476 -4.56 19.02 18.00
CA MET A 476 -4.50 19.95 16.86
C MET A 476 -5.90 20.24 16.27
N VAL A 477 -6.80 19.26 16.30
CA VAL A 477 -8.21 19.42 15.92
C VAL A 477 -8.99 20.23 16.97
N LYS A 478 -8.61 20.19 18.25
CA LYS A 478 -9.15 21.09 19.30
C LYS A 478 -8.54 22.49 19.26
N ALA A 479 -7.27 22.62 18.86
CA ALA A 479 -6.56 23.90 18.76
C ALA A 479 -6.97 24.71 17.53
N ASN A 480 -7.38 24.06 16.44
CA ASN A 480 -8.12 24.69 15.37
C ASN A 480 -9.61 24.67 15.73
N ASN A 481 -10.25 25.83 15.92
CA ASN A 481 -11.67 25.99 16.24
C ASN A 481 -12.64 25.45 15.14
N LEU A 482 -12.54 24.17 14.77
CA LEU A 482 -13.52 23.44 13.98
C LEU A 482 -14.69 23.10 14.91
N LYS A 483 -15.68 23.99 14.94
CA LYS A 483 -16.96 23.71 15.58
C LYS A 483 -17.58 22.51 14.86
N GLN A 484 -17.72 21.39 15.58
CA GLN A 484 -18.62 20.31 15.24
C GLN A 484 -20.03 20.93 15.09
N CYS A 485 -20.61 20.85 13.90
CA CYS A 485 -22.01 21.25 13.69
C CYS A 485 -22.90 20.40 14.59
N HIS A 486 -23.37 20.98 15.71
CA HIS A 486 -24.53 20.46 16.40
C HIS A 486 -25.74 20.65 15.50
N LEU A 487 -26.44 19.54 15.22
CA LEU A 487 -27.83 19.55 14.80
C LEU A 487 -28.60 20.59 15.61
N MET A 488 -29.14 21.60 14.94
CA MET A 488 -29.99 22.59 15.57
C MET A 488 -31.21 21.91 16.20
N ASN A 489 -31.30 22.08 17.52
CA ASN A 489 -32.51 22.35 18.30
C ASN A 489 -33.85 22.26 17.55
N GLN A 490 -34.59 21.17 17.79
CA GLN A 490 -36.01 21.34 18.04
C GLN A 490 -36.18 21.87 19.47
N GLN A 491 -36.48 23.15 19.61
CA GLN A 491 -36.96 23.70 20.88
C GLN A 491 -38.39 23.20 21.14
N PRO A 492 -38.72 22.71 22.34
CA PRO A 492 -40.10 22.67 22.80
C PRO A 492 -40.57 24.09 23.10
N ARG A 493 -41.67 24.50 22.47
CA ARG A 493 -42.42 25.71 22.84
C ARG A 493 -43.03 25.52 24.23
N ALA A 494 -42.73 26.41 25.15
CA ALA A 494 -43.58 26.72 26.29
C ALA A 494 -43.60 28.23 26.48
N VAL A 495 -44.76 28.86 26.21
CA VAL A 495 -45.16 30.12 26.83
C VAL A 495 -46.70 30.11 26.95
N ALA A 496 -47.15 30.33 28.19
CA ALA A 496 -48.51 30.58 28.70
C ALA A 496 -49.53 29.44 28.58
#